data_AF-A0ABD5WH08-F1
#
_entry.id   AF-A0ABD5WH08-F1
#
_cell.length_a   1.000
_cell.length_b   1.000
_cell.length_c   1.000
_cell.angle_alpha   90.00
_cell.angle_beta   90.00
_cell.angle_gamma   90.00
#
_symmetry.space_group_name_H-M   'P 1'
#
loop_
_entity.id
_entity.type
_entity.pdbx_description
1 polymer ?
#
loop_
_entity_poly.entity_id
_entity_poly.type
_entity_poly.pdbx_seq_one_letter_code
_entity_poly.pdbx_strand_id
1 'polypeptide(L)'
;MSQSEHPEIASFLPDDEEVIRVVTWRPYLFSLFTRRKCYLTQRRILRMDKTLGAKSFREIPLKNVVAVTQGRLFKFGWFALGVALLVLSLVLFATDTSDVATFVLLVSIAIFAATLYTRRSYFRLHTTNPNSDIKIPLTRSTGRGKPFEEFIQYTRHVWNKRNQW
;
A
#
# COMPACT_ATOMS: atom_id res chain seq x y z
N MET A 1 -18.08 -3.12 -26.58
CA MET A 1 -18.39 -2.48 -25.28
C MET A 1 -17.17 -2.72 -24.41
N SER A 2 -16.42 -1.79 -23.82
CA SER A 2 -16.50 -0.34 -23.68
C SER A 2 -15.06 0.19 -23.43
N GLN A 3 -14.46 0.89 -24.41
CA GLN A 3 -13.23 1.67 -24.20
C GLN A 3 -13.49 2.96 -23.39
N SER A 4 -14.71 3.20 -22.89
CA SER A 4 -15.12 4.50 -22.32
C SER A 4 -14.98 4.63 -20.80
N GLU A 5 -14.71 3.56 -20.04
CA GLU A 5 -14.67 3.67 -18.58
C GLU A 5 -13.38 4.28 -18.03
N HIS A 6 -12.28 4.27 -18.80
CA HIS A 6 -10.96 4.70 -18.31
C HIS A 6 -10.17 5.53 -19.34
N PRO A 7 -10.58 6.79 -19.63
CA PRO A 7 -9.93 7.64 -20.64
C PRO A 7 -8.45 7.94 -20.33
N GLU A 8 -8.03 7.80 -19.07
CA GLU A 8 -6.66 8.07 -18.64
C GLU A 8 -5.62 7.04 -19.15
N ILE A 9 -6.07 5.85 -19.55
CA ILE A 9 -5.22 4.75 -20.03
C ILE A 9 -5.59 4.28 -21.44
N ALA A 10 -6.61 4.87 -22.06
CA ALA A 10 -7.09 4.46 -23.38
C ALA A 10 -5.98 4.46 -24.45
N SER A 11 -5.07 5.43 -24.42
CA SER A 11 -3.91 5.49 -25.34
C SER A 11 -2.83 4.45 -25.06
N PHE A 12 -2.88 3.76 -23.91
CA PHE A 12 -1.89 2.76 -23.49
C PHE A 12 -2.40 1.32 -23.62
N LEU A 13 -3.71 1.11 -23.83
CA LEU A 13 -4.25 -0.21 -24.08
C LEU A 13 -4.39 -0.45 -25.59
N PRO A 14 -3.85 -1.56 -26.12
CA PRO A 14 -4.19 -2.01 -27.46
C PRO A 14 -5.67 -2.40 -27.53
N ASP A 15 -6.24 -2.34 -28.73
CA ASP A 15 -7.68 -2.52 -28.95
C ASP A 15 -8.21 -3.92 -28.55
N ASP A 16 -7.32 -4.91 -28.41
CA ASP A 16 -7.63 -6.28 -28.01
C ASP A 16 -7.48 -6.53 -26.50
N GLU A 17 -7.06 -5.53 -25.72
CA GLU A 17 -6.80 -5.66 -24.29
C GLU A 17 -7.86 -4.94 -23.45
N GLU A 18 -8.49 -5.68 -22.54
CA GLU A 18 -9.50 -5.14 -21.65
C GLU A 18 -8.98 -4.97 -20.22
N VAL A 19 -9.47 -3.91 -19.55
CA VAL A 19 -9.26 -3.70 -18.11
C VAL A 19 -10.24 -4.57 -17.34
N ILE A 20 -9.71 -5.48 -16.53
CA ILE A 20 -10.50 -6.39 -15.71
C ILE A 20 -10.92 -5.68 -14.42
N ARG A 21 -9.98 -4.98 -13.79
CA ARG A 21 -10.17 -4.31 -12.50
C ARG A 21 -9.25 -3.10 -12.33
N VAL A 22 -9.70 -2.14 -11.51
CA VAL A 22 -8.93 -0.96 -11.13
C VAL A 22 -8.91 -0.80 -9.62
N VAL A 23 -7.72 -0.64 -9.06
CA VAL A 23 -7.52 -0.32 -7.65
C VAL A 23 -6.94 1.08 -7.55
N THR A 24 -7.61 1.96 -6.80
CA THR A 24 -7.14 3.33 -6.54
C THR A 24 -6.76 3.48 -5.08
N TRP A 25 -5.64 4.12 -4.78
CA TRP A 25 -5.25 4.43 -3.40
C TRP A 25 -4.50 5.74 -3.25
N ARG A 26 -4.43 6.20 -2.00
CA ARG A 26 -3.62 7.34 -1.58
C ARG A 26 -2.49 6.85 -0.68
N PRO A 27 -1.21 7.10 -1.01
CA PRO A 27 -0.09 6.59 -0.22
C PRO A 27 -0.05 7.18 1.19
N TYR A 28 -0.47 8.44 1.35
CA TYR A 28 -0.48 9.15 2.63
C TYR A 28 -1.88 9.66 2.98
N LEU A 29 -2.21 9.69 4.28
CA LEU A 29 -3.53 10.17 4.75
C LEU A 29 -3.75 11.65 4.39
N PHE A 30 -2.66 12.42 4.28
CA PHE A 30 -2.67 13.86 4.05
C PHE A 30 -2.24 14.28 2.64
N SER A 31 -1.91 13.34 1.73
CA SER A 31 -1.56 13.73 0.35
C SER A 31 -2.84 13.95 -0.47
N LEU A 32 -3.38 15.16 -0.44
CA LEU A 32 -4.49 15.58 -1.30
C LEU A 32 -4.12 15.48 -2.80
N PHE A 33 -2.84 15.66 -3.12
CA PHE A 33 -2.33 15.78 -4.49
C PHE A 33 -1.63 14.51 -5.01
N THR A 34 -1.60 13.43 -4.24
CA THR A 34 -1.01 12.15 -4.67
C THR A 34 -2.07 11.06 -4.74
N ARG A 35 -2.35 10.59 -5.95
CA ARG A 35 -3.24 9.44 -6.19
C ARG A 35 -2.50 8.41 -7.02
N ARG A 36 -2.56 7.16 -6.60
CA ARG A 36 -2.05 6.03 -7.35
C ARG A 36 -3.21 5.17 -7.82
N LYS A 37 -3.16 4.73 -9.06
CA LYS A 37 -4.10 3.78 -9.64
C LYS A 37 -3.33 2.59 -10.17
N CYS A 38 -3.91 1.41 -10.07
CA CYS A 38 -3.37 0.19 -10.65
C CYS A 38 -4.49 -0.48 -11.43
N TYR A 39 -4.28 -0.62 -12.72
CA TYR A 39 -5.17 -1.26 -13.65
C TYR A 39 -4.64 -2.67 -13.90
N LEU A 40 -5.50 -3.66 -13.71
CA LEU A 40 -5.21 -5.04 -14.04
C LEU A 40 -5.90 -5.38 -15.34
N THR A 41 -5.11 -5.81 -16.30
CA THR A 41 -5.58 -6.33 -17.59
C THR A 41 -5.35 -7.84 -17.66
N GLN A 42 -5.74 -8.46 -18.78
CA GLN A 42 -5.49 -9.88 -19.03
C GLN A 42 -3.99 -10.21 -19.19
N ARG A 43 -3.15 -9.23 -19.57
CA ARG A 43 -1.73 -9.46 -19.89
C ARG A 43 -0.76 -8.78 -18.93
N ARG A 44 -1.13 -7.64 -18.34
CA ARG A 44 -0.22 -6.80 -17.55
C ARG A 44 -0.95 -6.03 -16.45
N ILE A 45 -0.13 -5.43 -15.60
CA ILE A 45 -0.54 -4.51 -14.56
C ILE A 45 0.01 -3.14 -14.93
N LEU A 46 -0.87 -2.16 -15.16
CA LEU A 46 -0.50 -0.78 -15.42
C LEU A 46 -0.63 0.01 -14.13
N ARG A 47 0.47 0.55 -13.63
CA ARG A 47 0.46 1.44 -12.48
C ARG A 47 0.59 2.88 -12.93
N MET A 48 -0.38 3.70 -12.54
CA MET A 48 -0.36 5.14 -12.72
C MET A 48 -0.09 5.83 -11.38
N ASP A 49 1.00 6.58 -11.30
CA ASP A 49 1.30 7.45 -10.18
C ASP A 49 1.06 8.92 -10.61
N LYS A 50 0.07 9.57 -9.99
CA LYS A 50 -0.21 11.00 -10.18
C LYS A 50 0.34 11.79 -8.99
N THR A 51 1.30 12.68 -9.24
CA THR A 51 1.95 13.51 -8.23
C THR A 51 2.02 14.94 -8.74
N LEU A 52 1.41 15.91 -8.03
CA LEU A 52 1.44 17.34 -8.40
C LEU A 52 1.07 17.62 -9.87
N GLY A 53 0.05 16.93 -10.38
CA GLY A 53 -0.42 17.09 -11.76
C GLY A 53 0.31 16.22 -12.79
N ALA A 54 1.57 15.84 -12.55
CA ALA A 54 2.31 14.92 -13.41
C ALA A 54 1.75 13.49 -13.28
N LYS A 55 1.58 12.81 -14.41
CA LYS A 55 1.22 11.39 -14.49
C LYS A 55 2.44 10.60 -14.94
N SER A 56 2.77 9.55 -14.20
CA SER A 56 3.77 8.57 -14.62
C SER A 56 3.12 7.20 -14.70
N PHE A 57 3.45 6.46 -15.74
CA PHE A 57 2.95 5.10 -15.96
C PHE A 57 4.10 4.12 -15.86
N ARG A 58 3.86 2.99 -15.19
CA ARG A 58 4.77 1.86 -15.13
C ARG A 58 4.00 0.61 -15.50
N GLU A 59 4.50 -0.11 -16.49
CA GLU A 59 3.92 -1.37 -16.94
C GLU A 59 4.64 -2.55 -16.31
N ILE A 60 3.87 -3.54 -15.87
CA ILE A 60 4.38 -4.79 -15.32
C ILE A 60 3.67 -5.95 -16.00
N PRO A 61 4.33 -6.64 -16.94
CA PRO A 61 3.77 -7.84 -17.55
C PRO A 61 3.42 -8.87 -16.47
N LEU A 62 2.25 -9.51 -16.56
CA LEU A 62 1.85 -10.55 -15.60
C LEU A 62 2.82 -11.73 -15.59
N LYS A 63 3.50 -11.99 -16.72
CA LYS A 63 4.58 -12.99 -16.80
C LYS A 63 5.77 -12.71 -15.86
N ASN A 64 5.95 -11.45 -15.47
CA ASN A 64 7.01 -11.06 -14.55
C ASN A 64 6.57 -11.15 -13.09
N VAL A 65 5.29 -11.43 -12.80
CA VAL A 65 4.79 -11.56 -11.42
C VAL A 65 5.10 -12.96 -10.92
N VAL A 66 6.05 -13.05 -9.98
CA VAL A 66 6.56 -14.32 -9.45
C VAL A 66 5.76 -14.78 -8.25
N ALA A 67 5.34 -13.86 -7.39
CA ALA A 67 4.60 -14.18 -6.19
C ALA A 67 3.73 -13.03 -5.72
N VAL A 68 2.75 -13.39 -4.91
CA VAL A 68 1.69 -12.48 -4.50
C VAL A 68 1.49 -12.62 -3.00
N THR A 69 2.11 -11.73 -2.22
CA THR A 69 2.16 -11.84 -0.75
C THR A 69 1.34 -10.76 -0.07
N GLN A 70 0.78 -11.12 1.09
CA GLN A 70 0.15 -10.17 2.00
C GLN A 70 1.09 -9.92 3.17
N GLY A 71 1.43 -8.66 3.40
CA GLY A 71 2.29 -8.24 4.49
C GLY A 71 1.60 -7.26 5.43
N ARG A 72 2.23 -7.02 6.58
CA ARG A 72 1.84 -5.97 7.53
C ARG A 72 2.98 -4.98 7.62
N LEU A 73 2.69 -3.70 7.36
CA LEU A 73 3.68 -2.65 7.51
C LEU A 73 3.75 -2.26 8.98
N PHE A 74 4.82 -2.65 9.65
CA PHE A 74 5.13 -2.15 10.98
C PHE A 74 6.02 -0.92 10.85
N LYS A 75 5.58 0.21 11.41
CA LYS A 75 6.37 1.44 11.38
C LYS A 75 7.42 1.41 12.50
N PHE A 76 8.54 0.75 12.23
CA PHE A 76 9.66 0.60 13.18
C PHE A 76 10.15 1.93 13.76
N GLY A 77 10.20 3.01 12.97
CA GLY A 77 10.63 4.32 13.47
C GLY A 77 9.70 4.91 14.53
N TRP A 78 8.39 4.79 14.37
CA TRP A 78 7.43 5.27 15.38
C TRP A 78 7.43 4.40 16.63
N PHE A 79 7.64 3.09 16.46
CA PHE A 79 7.85 2.19 17.59
C PHE A 79 9.11 2.54 18.38
N ALA A 80 10.24 2.75 17.69
CA ALA A 80 11.51 3.12 18.32
C ALA A 80 11.41 4.47 19.05
N LEU A 81 10.72 5.45 18.47
CA LEU A 81 10.43 6.73 19.13
C LEU A 81 9.58 6.52 20.40
N GLY A 82 8.54 5.69 20.32
CA GLY A 82 7.72 5.33 21.48
C GLY A 82 8.55 4.70 22.61
N VAL A 83 9.45 3.75 22.27
CA VAL A 83 10.36 3.11 23.23
C VAL A 83 11.33 4.14 23.84
N ALA A 84 11.93 5.01 23.02
CA ALA A 84 12.85 6.04 23.52
C ALA A 84 12.16 7.00 24.51
N LEU A 85 10.93 7.42 24.21
CA LEU A 85 10.15 8.26 25.11
C LEU A 85 9.72 7.53 26.39
N LEU A 86 9.47 6.23 26.31
CA LEU A 86 9.18 5.40 27.49
C LEU A 86 10.39 5.39 28.44
N VAL A 87 11.59 5.14 27.90
CA VAL A 87 12.84 5.16 28.69
C VAL A 87 13.07 6.55 29.29
N LEU A 88 12.87 7.61 28.51
CA LEU A 88 12.99 8.99 29.00
C LEU A 88 12.01 9.27 30.15
N SER A 89 10.76 8.80 30.07
CA SER A 89 9.78 8.98 31.14
C SER A 89 10.23 8.32 32.45
N LEU A 90 10.82 7.12 32.38
CA LEU A 90 11.35 6.41 33.56
C LEU A 90 12.51 7.16 34.20
N VAL A 91 13.41 7.76 33.40
CA VAL A 91 14.51 8.58 33.91
C VAL A 91 13.97 9.84 34.60
N LEU A 92 12.96 10.49 34.02
CA LEU A 92 12.33 11.69 34.59
C LEU A 92 11.54 11.42 35.87
N PHE A 93 10.99 10.21 36.04
CA PHE A 93 10.39 9.77 37.30
C PHE A 93 11.43 9.64 38.42
N ALA A 94 12.69 9.37 38.09
CA ALA A 94 13.77 9.26 39.06
C ALA A 94 14.37 10.62 39.47
N THR A 95 14.02 11.72 38.80
CA THR A 95 14.58 13.06 39.02
C THR A 95 13.58 14.06 39.63
N ASP A 96 12.57 13.59 40.37
CA ASP A 96 11.50 14.40 41.00
C ASP A 96 10.68 15.29 40.04
N THR A 97 10.79 15.08 38.73
CA THR A 97 10.01 15.79 37.71
C THR A 97 8.76 15.00 37.32
N SER A 98 7.92 14.63 38.30
CA SER A 98 6.79 13.70 38.13
C SER A 98 5.76 14.15 37.08
N ASP A 99 5.48 15.45 36.98
CA ASP A 99 4.49 15.98 36.05
C ASP A 99 4.96 15.87 34.60
N VAL A 100 6.23 16.20 34.36
CA VAL A 100 6.88 16.07 33.05
C VAL A 100 7.00 14.60 32.67
N ALA A 101 7.38 13.74 33.62
CA ALA A 101 7.48 12.31 33.42
C ALA A 101 6.13 11.69 33.01
N THR A 102 5.04 12.09 33.67
CA THR A 102 3.68 11.64 33.36
C THR A 102 3.24 12.08 31.97
N PHE A 103 3.51 13.33 31.59
CA PHE A 103 3.20 13.81 30.24
C PHE A 103 3.95 13.02 29.16
N VAL A 104 5.26 12.82 29.33
CA VAL A 104 6.09 12.06 28.37
C VAL A 104 5.63 10.60 28.28
N LEU A 105 5.24 9.99 29.40
CA LEU A 105 4.68 8.63 29.43
C LEU A 105 3.39 8.53 28.61
N LEU A 106 2.45 9.47 28.80
CA LEU A 106 1.19 9.50 28.03
C LEU A 106 1.44 9.67 26.53
N VAL A 107 2.40 10.52 26.14
CA VAL A 107 2.81 10.69 24.74
C VAL A 107 3.42 9.39 24.18
N SER A 108 4.29 8.71 24.95
CA SER A 108 4.85 7.41 24.54
C SER A 108 3.74 6.37 24.31
N ILE A 109 2.80 6.24 25.24
CA ILE A 109 1.65 5.33 25.13
C ILE A 109 0.79 5.68 23.91
N ALA A 110 0.51 6.97 23.68
CA ALA A 110 -0.25 7.42 22.52
C ALA A 110 0.46 7.07 21.20
N ILE A 111 1.78 7.23 21.13
CA ILE A 111 2.59 6.84 19.96
C ILE A 111 2.56 5.31 19.78
N PHE A 112 2.65 4.54 20.87
CA PHE A 112 2.58 3.08 20.84
C PHE A 112 1.22 2.61 20.32
N ALA A 113 0.14 3.14 20.90
CA ALA A 113 -1.24 2.87 20.50
C ALA A 113 -1.47 3.26 19.04
N ALA A 114 -0.98 4.44 18.61
CA ALA A 114 -1.06 4.87 17.22
C ALA A 114 -0.26 3.95 16.28
N THR A 115 0.90 3.46 16.69
CA THR A 115 1.73 2.54 15.89
C THR A 115 1.07 1.17 15.74
N LEU A 116 0.43 0.67 16.80
CA LEU A 116 -0.36 -0.56 16.77
C LEU A 116 -1.66 -0.41 15.96
N TYR A 117 -2.36 0.72 16.10
CA TYR A 117 -3.59 1.00 15.38
C TYR A 117 -3.35 1.26 13.89
N THR A 118 -2.21 1.87 13.53
CA THR A 118 -1.83 2.12 12.14
C THR A 118 -1.16 0.93 11.45
N ARG A 119 -1.38 -0.30 11.93
CA ARG A 119 -1.05 -1.55 11.22
C ARG A 119 -1.70 -1.56 9.83
N ARG A 120 -1.02 -0.97 8.85
CA ARG A 120 -1.44 -0.98 7.46
C ARG A 120 -1.03 -2.31 6.89
N SER A 121 -2.02 -3.16 6.62
CA SER A 121 -1.77 -4.31 5.77
C SER A 121 -1.38 -3.80 4.39
N TYR A 122 -0.60 -4.56 3.64
CA TYR A 122 -0.29 -4.27 2.25
C TYR A 122 -0.25 -5.56 1.46
N PHE A 123 -0.46 -5.41 0.17
CA PHE A 123 -0.26 -6.45 -0.80
C PHE A 123 1.01 -6.17 -1.57
N ARG A 124 1.88 -7.17 -1.72
CA ARG A 124 3.11 -7.05 -2.49
C ARG A 124 3.05 -8.01 -3.66
N LEU A 125 3.08 -7.44 -4.84
CA LEU A 125 3.32 -8.16 -6.09
C LEU A 125 4.83 -8.25 -6.24
N HIS A 126 5.36 -9.45 -6.03
CA HIS A 126 6.76 -9.76 -6.28
C HIS A 126 6.95 -9.98 -7.76
N THR A 127 7.92 -9.28 -8.30
CA THR A 127 8.27 -9.36 -9.72
C THR A 127 9.64 -10.00 -9.89
N THR A 128 9.92 -10.53 -11.08
CA THR A 128 11.23 -11.13 -11.43
C THR A 128 12.38 -10.13 -11.23
N ASN A 129 12.11 -8.84 -11.39
CA ASN A 129 13.01 -7.76 -11.00
C ASN A 129 12.56 -7.17 -9.63
N PRO A 130 13.31 -7.35 -8.54
CA PRO A 130 12.93 -6.86 -7.21
C PRO A 130 12.64 -5.34 -7.16
N ASN A 131 13.24 -4.56 -8.07
CA ASN A 131 13.04 -3.11 -8.16
C ASN A 131 11.71 -2.70 -8.80
N SER A 132 10.98 -3.65 -9.41
CA SER A 132 9.64 -3.44 -9.95
C SER A 132 8.51 -3.89 -9.02
N ASP A 133 8.83 -4.39 -7.82
CA ASP A 133 7.82 -4.81 -6.86
C ASP A 133 6.80 -3.71 -6.57
N ILE A 134 5.51 -4.04 -6.68
CA ILE A 134 4.44 -3.12 -6.33
C ILE A 134 3.95 -3.45 -4.92
N LYS A 135 4.00 -2.44 -4.04
CA LYS A 135 3.34 -2.46 -2.73
C LYS A 135 2.05 -1.65 -2.80
N ILE A 136 0.91 -2.33 -2.67
CA ILE A 136 -0.41 -1.71 -2.61
C ILE A 136 -0.88 -1.72 -1.15
N PRO A 137 -0.96 -0.56 -0.48
CA PRO A 137 -1.42 -0.51 0.91
C PRO A 137 -2.92 -0.82 0.99
N LEU A 138 -3.31 -1.71 1.89
CA LEU A 138 -4.71 -2.00 2.23
C LEU A 138 -5.25 -0.88 3.12
N THR A 139 -5.80 0.16 2.52
CA THR A 139 -6.48 1.27 3.20
C THR A 139 -8.00 1.15 3.05
N ARG A 140 -8.78 1.94 3.82
CA ARG A 140 -10.21 2.11 3.49
C ARG A 140 -10.41 2.65 2.07
N SER A 141 -9.45 3.44 1.56
CA SER A 141 -9.50 4.04 0.21
C SER A 141 -9.15 3.09 -0.94
N THR A 142 -8.42 1.99 -0.71
CA THR A 142 -8.33 0.88 -1.70
C THR A 142 -9.64 0.11 -1.84
N GLY A 143 -10.66 0.47 -1.06
CA GLY A 143 -11.84 -0.34 -0.83
C GLY A 143 -11.47 -1.50 0.11
N ARG A 144 -11.64 -1.31 1.42
CA ARG A 144 -11.83 -2.49 2.28
C ARG A 144 -13.14 -3.12 1.81
N GLY A 145 -13.07 -4.23 1.06
CA GLY A 145 -14.26 -4.92 0.56
C GLY A 145 -13.99 -5.79 -0.68
N LYS A 146 -15.06 -6.39 -1.18
CA LYS A 146 -15.10 -7.37 -2.29
C LYS A 146 -14.24 -7.01 -3.51
N PRO A 147 -14.18 -5.76 -4.03
CA PRO A 147 -13.44 -5.46 -5.25
C PRO A 147 -11.92 -5.69 -5.14
N PHE A 148 -11.35 -5.44 -3.95
CA PHE A 148 -9.93 -5.66 -3.70
C PHE A 148 -9.62 -7.14 -3.41
N GLU A 149 -10.51 -7.82 -2.68
CA GLU A 149 -10.40 -9.27 -2.48
C GLU A 149 -10.52 -10.05 -3.79
N GLU A 150 -11.44 -9.65 -4.67
CA GLU A 150 -11.57 -10.18 -6.03
C GLU A 150 -10.32 -9.91 -6.87
N PHE A 151 -9.74 -8.70 -6.79
CA PHE A 151 -8.48 -8.38 -7.46
C PHE A 151 -7.35 -9.32 -7.03
N ILE A 152 -7.25 -9.59 -5.72
CA ILE A 152 -6.27 -10.53 -5.15
C ILE A 152 -6.55 -11.97 -5.59
N GLN A 153 -7.81 -12.42 -5.47
CA GLN A 153 -8.20 -13.77 -5.84
C GLN A 153 -7.96 -14.02 -7.32
N TYR A 154 -8.28 -13.05 -8.18
CA TYR A 154 -8.04 -13.13 -9.61
C TYR A 154 -6.55 -13.19 -9.93
N THR A 155 -5.72 -12.30 -9.35
CA THR A 155 -4.27 -12.35 -9.57
C THR A 155 -3.65 -13.66 -9.09
N ARG A 156 -4.10 -14.21 -7.95
CA ARG A 156 -3.68 -15.54 -7.49
C ARG A 156 -4.16 -16.67 -8.39
N HIS A 157 -5.41 -16.62 -8.86
CA HIS A 157 -5.99 -17.63 -9.73
C HIS A 157 -5.26 -17.68 -11.08
N VAL A 158 -5.02 -16.53 -11.71
CA VAL A 158 -4.26 -16.44 -12.96
C VAL A 158 -2.83 -16.95 -12.78
N TRP A 159 -2.19 -16.64 -11.64
CA TRP A 159 -0.86 -17.15 -11.33
C TRP A 159 -0.84 -18.68 -11.16
N ASN A 160 -1.76 -19.24 -10.35
CA ASN A 160 -1.88 -20.68 -10.14
C ASN A 160 -2.12 -21.44 -11.46
N LYS A 161 -3.02 -20.93 -12.30
CA LYS A 161 -3.35 -21.56 -13.59
C LYS A 161 -2.15 -21.58 -14.53
N ARG A 162 -1.24 -20.61 -14.46
CA ARG A 162 -0.01 -20.59 -15.28
C ARG A 162 1.06 -21.57 -14.82
N ASN A 163 1.17 -21.82 -13.52
CA ASN A 163 2.19 -22.72 -12.97
C ASN A 163 1.79 -24.21 -12.97
N GLN A 164 0.61 -24.54 -13.51
CA GLN A 164 0.13 -25.91 -13.67
C GLN A 164 0.42 -26.51 -15.07
N TRP A 165 1.06 -25.74 -15.95
CA TRP A 165 1.49 -26.14 -17.30
C TRP A 165 3.01 -26.02 -17.38
#